data_AF-A0A350PBP8-F1
#
_entry.id   AF-A0A350PBP8-F1
#
_cell.length_a   1.000
_cell.length_b   1.000
_cell.length_c   1.000
_cell.angle_alpha   90.00
_cell.angle_beta   90.00
_cell.angle_gamma   90.00
#
_symmetry.space_group_name_H-M   'P 1'
#
loop_
_entity.id
_entity.type
_entity.pdbx_description
1 polymer ?
#
loop_
_entity_poly.entity_id
_entity_poly.type
_entity_poly.pdbx_seq_one_letter_code
_entity_poly.pdbx_strand_id
1 'polypeptide(L)' 'GMVRGTATPIKKGSRIHIWETKIEDENGKLVCVSRCTMAVVNRN' A
#
# COMPACT_ATOMS: atom_id res chain seq x y z
N GLY A 1 16.04 -12.59 5.66
CA GLY A 1 15.88 -11.20 6.14
C GLY A 1 14.41 -10.89 6.22
N MET A 2 13.98 -10.21 7.28
CA MET A 2 12.61 -9.75 7.44
C MET A 2 12.46 -8.34 6.83
N VAL A 3 11.26 -8.02 6.36
CA VAL A 3 10.93 -6.68 5.85
C VAL A 3 9.59 -6.24 6.43
N ARG A 4 9.42 -4.93 6.59
CA ARG A 4 8.16 -4.34 7.04
C ARG A 4 7.56 -3.48 5.94
N GLY A 5 6.36 -3.84 5.50
CA GLY A 5 5.54 -3.06 4.58
C GLY A 5 4.56 -2.15 5.33
N THR A 6 4.55 -0.86 5.03
CA THR A 6 3.54 0.09 5.53
C THR A 6 2.73 0.64 4.36
N ALA A 7 1.42 0.39 4.36
CA ALA A 7 0.50 0.86 3.32
C ALA A 7 -0.22 2.15 3.75
N THR A 8 -0.04 3.21 2.97
CA THR A 8 -0.67 4.51 3.18
C THR A 8 -1.65 4.80 2.04
N PRO A 9 -2.91 5.19 2.34
CA PRO A 9 -3.87 5.51 1.29
C PRO A 9 -3.52 6.84 0.64
N ILE A 10 -3.33 6.84 -0.68
CA ILE A 10 -3.14 8.05 -1.48
C ILE A 10 -4.48 8.63 -1.93
N LYS A 11 -5.41 7.74 -2.33
CA LYS A 11 -6.77 8.13 -2.72
C LYS A 11 -7.77 7.08 -2.24
N LYS A 12 -8.82 7.51 -1.54
CA LYS A 12 -9.93 6.66 -1.08
C LYS A 12 -11.24 7.12 -1.72
N GLY A 13 -11.46 6.73 -2.98
CA GLY A 13 -12.72 7.00 -3.69
C GLY A 13 -13.71 5.86 -3.55
N SER A 14 -15.01 6.15 -3.73
CA SER A 14 -16.10 5.17 -3.58
C SER A 14 -16.03 3.97 -4.52
N ARG A 15 -15.30 4.07 -5.64
CA ARG A 15 -15.10 2.98 -6.62
C ARG A 15 -13.67 2.48 -6.71
N ILE A 16 -12.69 3.31 -6.38
CA ILE A 16 -11.26 3.02 -6.55
C ILE A 16 -10.48 3.55 -5.37
N HIS A 17 -9.65 2.68 -4.80
CA HIS A 17 -8.61 3.06 -3.85
C HIS A 17 -7.23 2.97 -4.51
N ILE A 18 -6.36 3.92 -4.17
CA ILE A 18 -4.94 3.90 -4.53
C ILE A 18 -4.15 3.95 -3.23
N TRP A 19 -3.27 2.97 -3.05
CA TRP A 19 -2.40 2.84 -1.89
C TRP A 19 -0.94 2.86 -2.32
N GLU A 20 -0.12 3.59 -1.59
CA GLU A 20 1.34 3.46 -1.64
C GLU A 20 1.76 2.51 -0.53
N THR A 21 2.66 1.58 -0.81
CA THR A 21 3.28 0.72 0.20
C THR A 21 4.78 0.92 0.16
N LYS A 22 5.33 1.35 1.30
CA LYS A 22 6.76 1.45 1.53
C LYS A 22 7.22 0.20 2.25
N ILE A 23 8.27 -0.42 1.74
CA ILE A 23 8.86 -1.63 2.32
C ILE A 23 10.26 -1.27 2.80
N GLU A 24 10.50 -1.50 4.08
CA GLU A 24 11.75 -1.21 4.77
C GLU A 24 12.36 -2.51 5.29
N ASP A 25 13.70 -2.58 5.33
CA ASP A 25 14.42 -3.66 6.01
C ASP A 25 14.44 -3.46 7.55
N GLU A 26 15.09 -4.38 8.26
CA GLU A 26 15.19 -4.35 9.72
C GLU A 26 15.91 -3.10 10.28
N ASN A 27 16.72 -2.42 9.47
CA ASN A 27 17.41 -1.18 9.84
C ASN A 27 16.60 0.08 9.48
N GLY A 28 15.37 -0.08 8.98
CA GLY A 28 14.53 1.01 8.52
C GLY A 28 14.96 1.58 7.16
N LYS A 29 15.85 0.90 6.43
CA LYS A 29 16.23 1.35 5.09
C LYS A 29 15.09 1.05 4.13
N LEU A 30 14.61 2.07 3.42
CA LEU A 30 13.63 1.88 2.35
C LEU A 30 14.25 1.05 1.21
N VAL A 31 13.66 -0.11 0.94
CA VAL A 31 14.15 -1.06 -0.08
C VAL A 31 13.22 -1.18 -1.27
N CYS A 32 11.93 -0.85 -1.13
CA CYS A 32 10.97 -0.89 -2.21
C CYS A 32 9.80 0.06 -1.96
N VAL A 33 9.24 0.59 -3.05
CA VAL A 33 7.97 1.31 -3.06
C VAL A 33 7.07 0.66 -4.12
N SER A 34 5.84 0.33 -3.73
CA SER A 34 4.83 -0.24 -4.62
C SER A 34 3.55 0.59 -4.56
N ARG A 35 2.77 0.57 -5.64
CA ARG A 35 1.47 1.24 -5.73
C ARG A 35 0.40 0.22 -6.09
N CYS A 36 -0.57 0.05 -5.20
CA CYS A 36 -1.71 -0.84 -5.40
C CYS A 36 -2.96 -0.02 -5.76
N THR A 37 -3.63 -0.40 -6.85
CA THR A 37 -4.91 0.18 -7.25
C THR A 37 -5.98 -0.89 -7.08
N MET A 38 -7.00 -0.61 -6.29
CA MET A 38 -8.04 -1.57 -5.91
C MET A 38 -9.41 -1.07 -6.33
N ALA A 39 -10.23 -1.95 -6.89
CA ALA A 39 -11.65 -1.70 -7.08
C ALA A 39 -12.40 -1.88 -5.75
N VAL A 40 -13.26 -0.93 -5.42
CA VAL A 40 -14.22 -1.04 -4.32
C VAL A 40 -15.50 -1.62 -4.89
N VAL A 41 -15.85 -2.83 -4.44
CA VAL A 41 -17.06 -3.53 -4.87
C VAL A 41 -18.02 -3.59 -3.69
N ASN A 42 -19.23 -3.07 -3.90
CA ASN A 42 -20.28 -3.19 -2.89
C ASN A 42 -20.73 -4.65 -2.81
N ARG A 43 -20.87 -5.15 -1.58
CA ARG A 43 -21.43 -6.47 -1.34
C ARG A 43 -22.95 -6.30 -1.23
N ASN A 44 -23.66 -6.67 -2.29
CA ASN A 44 -25.13 -6.78 -2.32
C ASN A 44 -25.59 -8.02 -1.56
#